data_AF-A0A933GQY0-F1
#
_entry.id   AF-A0A933GQY0-F1
#
_cell.length_a   1.000
_cell.length_b   1.000
_cell.length_c   1.000
_cell.angle_alpha   90.00
_cell.angle_beta   90.00
_cell.angle_gamma   90.00
#
_symmetry.space_group_name_H-M   'P 1'
#
loop_
_entity.id
_entity.type
_entity.pdbx_description
1 polymer ?
#
loop_
_entity_poly.entity_id
_entity_poly.type
_entity_poly.pdbx_seq_one_letter_code
_entity_poly.pdbx_strand_id
1 'polypeptide(L)'
;LRPLYDALYEMMEFDMVQRYINRGIIEVAPLAFMRGRTLNDAFIILDEAQNTTNEQMKMFLTRLGFDSKAVITGDVTQIDLPSDKPSGLIQAEQLLSNIPGINISFFSGQDVVRHELVQSIIQAYEQNNHKK
;
A
#
# COMPACT_ATOMS: atom_id res chain seq x y z
N LEU A 1 0.12 -6.62 9.76
CA LEU A 1 0.13 -7.95 9.10
C LEU A 1 -1.20 -8.68 9.21
N ARG A 2 -1.81 -8.82 10.40
CA ARG A 2 -3.11 -9.52 10.57
C ARG A 2 -4.23 -9.08 9.58
N PRO A 3 -4.43 -7.79 9.27
CA PRO A 3 -5.44 -7.37 8.29
C PRO A 3 -5.28 -8.00 6.90
N LEU A 4 -4.04 -8.23 6.44
CA LEU A 4 -3.79 -8.89 5.15
C LEU A 4 -4.18 -10.37 5.18
N TYR A 5 -3.88 -11.06 6.29
CA TYR A 5 -4.30 -12.45 6.45
C TYR A 5 -5.82 -12.56 6.52
N ASP A 6 -6.48 -11.65 7.25
CA ASP A 6 -7.93 -11.62 7.35
C ASP A 6 -8.57 -11.43 5.96
N ALA A 7 -8.04 -10.49 5.15
CA ALA A 7 -8.49 -10.29 3.77
C ALA A 7 -8.29 -11.53 2.89
N LEU A 8 -7.15 -12.23 3.02
CA LEU A 8 -6.90 -13.47 2.29
C LEU A 8 -7.89 -14.58 2.66
N TYR A 9 -8.28 -14.69 3.93
CA TYR A 9 -9.25 -15.67 4.40
C TYR A 9 -10.70 -15.33 4.02
N GLU A 10 -11.00 -14.06 3.76
CA GLU A 10 -12.29 -13.65 3.20
C GLU A 10 -12.40 -14.05 1.72
N MET A 11 -11.28 -14.02 0.99
CA MET A 11 -11.23 -14.32 -0.44
C MET A 11 -11.04 -15.81 -0.77
N MET A 12 -10.43 -16.57 0.14
CA MET A 12 -10.05 -17.97 -0.08
C MET A 12 -10.24 -18.80 1.18
N GLU A 13 -10.46 -20.11 1.01
CA GLU A 13 -10.52 -21.04 2.13
C GLU A 13 -9.21 -21.05 2.94
N PHE A 14 -9.33 -21.17 4.26
CA PHE A 14 -8.21 -21.14 5.20
C PHE A 14 -7.06 -22.10 4.82
N ASP A 15 -7.40 -23.35 4.52
CA ASP A 15 -6.41 -24.38 4.16
C ASP A 15 -5.68 -24.05 2.85
N MET A 16 -6.35 -23.39 1.91
CA MET A 16 -5.75 -22.96 0.65
C MET A 16 -4.74 -21.84 0.86
N VAL A 17 -5.10 -20.82 1.64
CA VAL A 17 -4.20 -19.73 2.01
C VAL A 17 -2.95 -20.26 2.70
N GLN A 18 -3.12 -21.15 3.70
CA GLN A 18 -2.00 -21.78 4.40
C GLN A 18 -1.09 -22.57 3.45
N ARG A 19 -1.65 -23.35 2.51
CA ARG A 19 -0.85 -24.07 1.50
C ARG A 19 -0.08 -23.11 0.59
N TYR A 20 -0.68 -22.00 0.17
CA TYR A 20 -0.03 -21.02 -0.71
C TYR A 20 1.11 -20.28 -0.02
N ILE A 21 0.94 -19.91 1.24
CA ILE A 21 1.99 -19.29 2.05
C ILE A 21 3.14 -20.27 2.27
N ASN A 22 2.84 -21.51 2.67
CA ASN A 22 3.86 -22.53 2.89
C ASN A 22 4.66 -22.89 1.63
N ARG A 23 4.04 -22.77 0.44
CA ARG A 23 4.70 -22.97 -0.85
C ARG A 23 5.41 -21.72 -1.38
N GLY A 24 5.31 -20.59 -0.70
CA GLY A 24 5.87 -19.31 -1.16
C GLY A 24 5.15 -18.69 -2.36
N ILE A 25 3.93 -19.15 -2.68
CA ILE A 25 3.09 -18.56 -3.74
C ILE A 25 2.57 -17.20 -3.28
N ILE A 26 2.17 -17.11 -2.01
CA ILE A 26 1.81 -15.84 -1.35
C ILE A 26 2.88 -15.54 -0.33
N GLU A 27 3.50 -14.38 -0.43
CA GLU A 27 4.49 -13.90 0.53
C GLU A 27 4.00 -12.59 1.17
N VAL A 28 3.93 -12.57 2.50
CA VAL A 28 3.65 -11.36 3.27
C VAL A 28 4.91 -11.04 4.08
N ALA A 29 5.65 -10.03 3.64
CA ALA A 29 6.95 -9.70 4.21
C ALA A 29 7.09 -8.18 4.44
N PRO A 30 7.86 -7.75 5.45
CA PRO A 30 8.14 -6.34 5.66
C PRO A 30 9.08 -5.81 4.56
N LEU A 31 9.01 -4.52 4.28
CA LEU A 31 9.77 -3.87 3.20
C LEU A 31 11.28 -4.15 3.25
N ALA A 32 11.87 -4.29 4.45
CA ALA A 32 13.29 -4.60 4.62
C ALA A 32 13.73 -5.91 3.94
N PHE A 33 12.83 -6.88 3.77
CA PHE A 33 13.11 -8.17 3.15
C PHE A 33 13.26 -8.07 1.63
N MET A 34 12.87 -6.93 1.04
CA MET A 34 13.04 -6.69 -0.39
C MET A 34 14.48 -6.33 -0.75
N ARG A 35 15.30 -5.96 0.22
CA ARG A 35 16.69 -5.57 0.00
C ARG A 35 17.48 -6.70 -0.67
N GLY A 36 18.14 -6.38 -1.79
CA GLY A 36 18.99 -7.34 -2.51
C GLY A 36 18.22 -8.39 -3.32
N ARG A 37 16.88 -8.34 -3.34
CA ARG A 37 16.07 -9.22 -4.18
C ARG A 37 15.87 -8.64 -5.58
N THR A 38 15.56 -9.52 -6.51
CA THR A 38 14.91 -9.19 -7.78
C THR A 38 13.62 -9.99 -7.83
N LEU A 39 12.50 -9.32 -8.02
CA LEU A 39 11.17 -9.91 -8.01
C LEU A 39 10.78 -10.12 -9.48
N ASN A 40 10.97 -11.34 -9.98
CA ASN A 40 10.55 -11.75 -11.33
C ASN A 40 9.26 -12.57 -11.25
N ASP A 41 8.47 -12.56 -12.32
CA ASP A 41 7.22 -13.33 -12.45
C ASP A 41 6.29 -13.19 -11.22
N ALA A 42 6.11 -11.95 -10.76
CA ALA A 42 5.42 -11.66 -9.51
C ALA A 42 4.43 -10.49 -9.64
N PHE A 43 3.36 -10.56 -8.85
CA PHE A 43 2.48 -9.44 -8.57
C PHE A 43 2.74 -8.94 -7.15
N ILE A 44 3.20 -7.71 -7.01
CA ILE A 44 3.65 -7.14 -5.74
C ILE A 44 2.71 -6.01 -5.32
N ILE A 45 2.35 -5.98 -4.04
CA ILE A 45 1.61 -4.88 -3.43
C ILE A 45 2.50 -4.30 -2.34
N LEU A 46 2.83 -3.01 -2.45
CA LEU A 46 3.42 -2.24 -1.36
C LEU A 46 2.32 -1.40 -0.73
N ASP A 47 1.89 -1.81 0.45
CA ASP A 47 0.84 -1.14 1.21
C ASP A 47 1.40 -0.14 2.22
N GLU A 48 0.59 0.86 2.60
CA GLU A 48 0.95 1.94 3.52
C GLU A 48 2.22 2.70 3.07
N ALA A 49 2.36 2.91 1.76
CA ALA A 49 3.58 3.44 1.15
C ALA A 49 3.90 4.89 1.55
N GLN A 50 2.94 5.63 2.10
CA GLN A 50 3.18 6.96 2.66
C GLN A 50 4.23 6.95 3.78
N ASN A 51 4.39 5.79 4.45
CA ASN A 51 5.35 5.56 5.53
C ASN A 51 6.73 5.10 5.04
N THR A 52 6.98 5.15 3.73
CA THR A 52 8.32 4.88 3.18
C THR A 52 9.12 6.16 3.04
N THR A 53 10.42 6.10 3.29
CA THR A 53 11.34 7.17 2.90
C THR A 53 11.65 7.11 1.41
N ASN A 54 12.18 8.21 0.85
CA ASN A 54 12.69 8.24 -0.53
C ASN A 54 13.64 7.07 -0.85
N GLU A 55 14.55 6.76 0.07
CA GLU A 55 15.51 5.67 -0.09
C GLU A 55 14.83 4.30 -0.13
N GLN A 56 13.83 4.09 0.73
CA GLN A 56 13.05 2.87 0.80
C GLN A 56 12.19 2.67 -0.45
N MET A 57 11.53 3.73 -0.92
CA MET A 57 10.75 3.70 -2.16
C MET A 57 11.63 3.39 -3.37
N LYS A 58 12.78 4.07 -3.51
CA LYS A 58 13.76 3.77 -4.57
C LYS A 58 14.31 2.35 -4.46
N MET A 59 14.61 1.90 -3.25
CA MET A 59 15.06 0.53 -2.99
C MET A 59 14.01 -0.47 -3.52
N PHE A 60 12.74 -0.28 -3.18
CA PHE A 60 11.63 -1.13 -3.61
C PHE A 60 11.43 -1.14 -5.13
N LEU A 61 11.29 0.03 -5.75
CA LEU A 61 11.03 0.17 -7.19
C LEU A 61 12.12 -0.49 -8.03
N THR A 62 13.37 -0.43 -7.58
CA THR A 62 14.51 -1.07 -8.26
C THR A 62 14.62 -2.59 -8.02
N ARG A 63 13.68 -3.21 -7.29
CA ARG A 63 13.60 -4.68 -7.15
C ARG A 63 12.73 -5.32 -8.23
N LEU A 64 11.91 -4.55 -8.92
CA LEU A 64 11.00 -5.09 -9.95
C LEU A 64 11.83 -5.69 -11.10
N GLY A 65 11.58 -6.97 -11.37
CA GLY A 65 12.22 -7.75 -12.41
C GLY A 65 11.31 -7.98 -13.62
N PHE A 66 11.68 -8.95 -14.46
CA PHE A 66 10.93 -9.29 -15.66
C PHE A 66 9.56 -9.88 -15.31
N ASP A 67 8.59 -9.66 -16.22
CA ASP A 67 7.22 -10.17 -16.14
C ASP A 67 6.51 -9.90 -14.80
N SER A 68 6.90 -8.81 -14.14
CA SER A 68 6.37 -8.42 -12.83
C SER A 68 5.52 -7.17 -12.91
N LYS A 69 4.55 -7.07 -12.00
CA LYS A 69 3.71 -5.89 -11.82
C LYS A 69 3.71 -5.49 -10.36
N ALA A 70 3.69 -4.19 -10.10
CA ALA A 70 3.57 -3.66 -8.76
C ALA A 70 2.39 -2.70 -8.66
N VAL A 71 1.70 -2.77 -7.52
CA VAL A 71 0.72 -1.77 -7.08
C VAL A 71 1.25 -1.18 -5.77
N ILE A 72 1.27 0.14 -5.69
CA ILE A 72 1.73 0.87 -4.51
C ILE A 72 0.53 1.65 -3.99
N THR A 73 0.14 1.40 -2.75
CA THR A 73 -1.03 2.01 -2.10
C THR A 73 -0.59 2.84 -0.91
N GLY A 74 -1.30 3.92 -0.62
CA GLY A 74 -1.06 4.74 0.57
C GLY A 74 -1.95 5.97 0.63
N ASP A 75 -2.02 6.57 1.81
CA ASP A 75 -2.76 7.81 2.08
C ASP A 75 -1.79 8.91 2.53
N VAL A 76 -1.57 9.90 1.67
CA VAL A 76 -0.64 11.02 1.93
C VAL A 76 -1.05 11.91 3.10
N THR A 77 -2.28 11.80 3.60
CA THR A 77 -2.74 12.52 4.79
C THR A 77 -2.36 11.83 6.10
N GLN A 78 -1.91 10.57 6.04
CA GLN A 78 -1.61 9.71 7.20
C GLN A 78 -0.11 9.33 7.25
N ILE A 79 0.77 10.31 7.00
CA ILE A 79 2.21 10.10 7.04
C ILE A 79 2.66 9.95 8.49
N ASP A 80 3.17 8.76 8.84
CA ASP A 80 3.79 8.43 10.12
C ASP A 80 5.31 8.33 9.98
N LEU A 81 5.92 9.40 9.45
CA LEU A 81 7.37 9.55 9.34
C LEU A 81 7.84 10.66 10.29
N PRO A 82 9.09 10.58 10.79
CA PRO A 82 9.73 11.71 11.44
C PRO A 82 9.62 12.98 10.58
N SER A 83 9.37 14.12 11.21
CA SER A 83 9.04 15.38 10.52
C SER A 83 10.10 15.89 9.56
N ASP A 84 11.35 15.44 9.73
CA ASP A 84 12.51 15.75 8.90
C ASP A 84 12.66 14.83 7.67
N LYS A 85 11.85 13.77 7.56
CA LYS A 85 11.93 12.79 6.49
C LYS A 85 10.77 12.93 5.50
N PRO A 86 11.03 13.34 4.24
CA PRO A 86 9.99 13.36 3.23
C PRO A 86 9.50 11.94 2.90
N SER A 87 8.21 11.84 2.59
CA SER A 87 7.59 10.61 2.13
C SER A 87 8.04 10.25 0.72
N GLY A 88 8.50 9.01 0.56
CA GLY A 88 8.87 8.42 -0.72
C GLY A 88 7.69 8.31 -1.67
N LEU A 89 6.45 8.16 -1.16
CA LEU A 89 5.24 8.12 -1.99
C LEU A 89 5.00 9.45 -2.70
N ILE A 90 5.04 10.56 -1.94
CA ILE A 90 4.85 11.92 -2.50
C ILE A 90 5.94 12.22 -3.53
N GLN A 91 7.19 11.87 -3.24
CA GLN A 91 8.28 12.07 -4.19
C GLN A 91 8.10 11.20 -5.45
N ALA A 92 7.69 9.94 -5.29
CA ALA A 92 7.48 9.03 -6.42
C ALA A 92 6.35 9.51 -7.32
N GLU A 93 5.25 10.03 -6.77
CA GLU A 93 4.16 10.63 -7.54
C GLU A 93 4.69 11.70 -8.51
N GLN A 94 5.53 12.61 -8.00
CA GLN A 94 6.11 13.69 -8.79
C GLN A 94 7.11 13.18 -9.84
N LEU A 95 8.07 12.35 -9.41
CA LEU A 95 9.18 11.90 -10.25
C LEU A 95 8.77 10.91 -11.34
N LEU A 96 7.75 10.07 -11.07
CA LEU A 96 7.38 8.96 -11.94
C LEU A 96 6.19 9.26 -12.86
N SER A 97 5.55 10.42 -12.68
CA SER A 97 4.35 10.87 -13.42
C SER A 97 4.46 10.78 -14.96
N ASN A 98 5.67 10.94 -15.51
CA ASN A 98 5.90 10.95 -16.96
C ASN A 98 6.58 9.68 -17.49
N ILE A 99 6.71 8.63 -16.67
CA ILE A 99 7.37 7.38 -17.07
C ILE A 99 6.34 6.45 -17.75
N PRO A 100 6.56 6.05 -19.01
CA PRO A 100 5.69 5.09 -19.68
C PRO A 100 5.59 3.77 -18.90
N GLY A 101 4.37 3.27 -18.75
CA GLY A 101 4.09 2.04 -17.99
C GLY A 101 3.81 2.25 -16.50
N ILE A 102 3.92 3.50 -16.01
CA ILE A 102 3.48 3.87 -14.66
C ILE A 102 2.17 4.65 -14.77
N ASN A 103 1.18 4.28 -13.97
CA ASN A 103 -0.07 5.00 -13.82
C ASN A 103 -0.24 5.42 -12.36
N ILE A 104 -0.72 6.65 -12.15
CA ILE A 104 -1.05 7.18 -10.83
C ILE A 104 -2.55 7.38 -10.80
N SER A 105 -3.21 6.72 -9.85
CA SER A 105 -4.65 6.78 -9.65
C SER A 105 -4.95 7.41 -8.29
N PHE A 106 -5.76 8.46 -8.28
CA PHE A 106 -6.19 9.13 -7.06
C PHE A 106 -7.61 8.70 -6.72
N PHE A 107 -7.80 8.25 -5.49
CA PHE A 107 -9.11 8.00 -4.92
C PHE A 107 -9.54 9.19 -4.07
N SER A 108 -10.84 9.41 -4.00
CA SER A 108 -11.49 10.43 -3.21
C SER A 108 -12.37 9.79 -2.13
N GLY A 109 -12.92 10.61 -1.23
CA GLY A 109 -13.91 10.14 -0.26
C GLY A 109 -15.17 9.54 -0.91
N GLN A 110 -15.46 9.86 -2.18
CA GLN A 110 -16.60 9.29 -2.92
C GLN A 110 -16.37 7.83 -3.30
N ASP A 111 -15.11 7.40 -3.38
CA ASP A 111 -14.72 6.03 -3.72
C ASP A 111 -14.75 5.11 -2.48
N VAL A 112 -14.99 5.68 -1.30
CA VAL A 112 -14.96 4.97 -0.03
C VAL A 112 -16.35 4.41 0.29
N VAL A 113 -16.52 3.11 0.06
CA VAL A 113 -17.72 2.39 0.45
C VAL A 113 -17.61 1.96 1.91
N ARG A 114 -18.45 2.54 2.77
CA ARG A 114 -18.55 2.22 4.20
C ARG A 114 -20.02 2.03 4.57
N HIS A 115 -20.26 1.25 5.62
CA HIS A 115 -21.58 1.11 6.19
C HIS A 115 -22.13 2.49 6.62
N GLU A 116 -23.44 2.73 6.41
CA GLU A 116 -24.10 4.03 6.66
C GLU A 116 -23.81 4.56 8.07
N LEU A 117 -23.94 3.71 9.10
CA LEU A 117 -23.59 4.05 10.48
C LEU A 117 -22.16 4.61 10.63
N VAL A 118 -21.18 4.01 9.95
CA VAL A 118 -19.77 4.46 10.03
C VAL A 118 -19.63 5.83 9.36
N GLN A 119 -20.31 6.06 8.25
CA GLN A 119 -20.34 7.38 7.61
C GLN A 119 -20.98 8.44 8.52
N SER A 120 -22.11 8.12 9.17
CA SER A 120 -22.75 9.03 10.13
C SER A 120 -21.84 9.37 11.32
N ILE A 121 -21.09 8.39 11.83
CA ILE A 121 -20.11 8.61 12.90
C ILE A 121 -19.02 9.57 12.43
N ILE A 122 -18.43 9.35 11.25
CA ILE A 122 -17.36 10.20 10.70
C ILE A 122 -17.84 11.64 10.55
N GLN A 123 -19.02 11.84 9.94
CA GLN A 123 -19.61 13.18 9.75
C GLN A 123 -19.82 13.91 11.08
N ALA A 124 -20.25 13.20 12.14
CA ALA A 124 -20.43 13.80 13.46
C ALA A 124 -19.10 14.30 14.07
N TYR A 125 -18.00 13.58 13.85
CA TYR A 125 -16.66 14.01 14.30
C TYR A 125 -16.12 15.19 13.48
N GLU A 126 -16.31 15.19 12.16
CA GLU A 126 -15.88 16.28 11.28
C GLU A 126 -16.58 17.61 11.62
N GLN A 127 -17.89 17.58 11.89
CA GLN A 127 -18.65 18.77 12.29
C GLN A 127 -18.20 19.40 13.61
N ASN A 128 -17.65 18.59 14.53
CA ASN A 128 -17.13 19.09 15.80
C ASN A 128 -15.75 19.75 15.62
N ASN A 129 -14.89 19.20 14.76
CA ASN A 129 -13.57 19.76 14.49
C ASN A 129 -13.62 21.11 13.74
N HIS A 130 -14.67 21.37 12.95
CA HIS A 130 -14.90 22.66 12.29
C HIS A 130 -15.47 23.78 13.19
N LYS A 131 -15.86 23.48 14.44
CA LYS A 131 -16.37 24.47 15.41
C LYS A 131 -15.28 25.08 16.31
N LYS A 132 -14.01 24.83 16.03
CA LYS A 132 -12.85 25.50 16.64
C LYS A 132 -12.14 26.36 15.61
#